data_AF-A0AAU5L9W8-F1
#
_entry.id   AF-A0AAU5L9W8-F1
#
_cell.length_a   1.000
_cell.length_b   1.000
_cell.length_c   1.000
_cell.angle_alpha   90.00
_cell.angle_beta   90.00
_cell.angle_gamma   90.00
#
_symmetry.space_group_name_H-M   'P 1'
#
loop_
_entity.id
_entity.type
_entity.pdbx_description
1 polymer ?
#
loop_
_entity_poly.entity_id
_entity_poly.type
_entity_poly.pdbx_seq_one_letter_code
_entity_poly.pdbx_strand_id
1 'polypeptide(L)'
;MTNPPTDPREHYAIRLDDGRHLYHLPGLFSWGGPFHDVTEVRIFGDGQPLTRLPDTAWWSAPHAVAEITASWRPRAKVTAHVLDDPDMASAALPLSVPADDWDSFVDRSHHGSPDFYHAVYEQQDTRTGPVPGGPWRVLGGEAPPTSADRRWVASLPHSLTNHPEYRWWFPGRLAGLRDAVRDYANTLPFVRFASIPRTPNGQDQNEGLDVAIGLPFQQPVTELSDYGQDGRKLRRPRTVPISARFALSLPVPSSVYGDTYAAALTEWNRLYAEFTALLDHQAQTGVKACNACAGHGYLPVDPTHASAPVPRRSHL
;
A
#
# COMPACT_ATOMS: atom_id res chain seq x y z
N MET A 1 26.95 38.03 -13.46
CA MET A 1 27.16 36.61 -13.07
C MET A 1 25.81 36.04 -12.70
N THR A 2 25.15 35.45 -13.69
CA THR A 2 23.88 34.75 -13.53
C THR A 2 24.17 33.45 -12.79
N ASN A 3 23.47 33.21 -11.69
CA ASN A 3 23.49 31.93 -11.00
C ASN A 3 23.12 30.83 -12.02
N PRO A 4 23.89 29.73 -12.13
CA PRO A 4 23.45 28.58 -12.91
C PRO A 4 22.14 28.05 -12.31
N PRO A 5 21.15 27.68 -13.13
CA PRO A 5 19.93 27.07 -12.63
C PRO A 5 20.28 25.79 -11.85
N THR A 6 19.80 25.76 -10.62
CA THR A 6 19.90 24.66 -9.66
C THR A 6 19.24 23.38 -10.21
N ASP A 7 20.09 22.36 -10.36
CA ASP A 7 19.88 20.91 -10.26
C ASP A 7 18.95 20.20 -11.29
N PRO A 8 19.50 19.45 -12.27
CA PRO A 8 18.73 18.49 -13.04
C PRO A 8 18.32 17.35 -12.10
N ARG A 9 17.02 17.25 -11.77
CA ARG A 9 16.49 16.15 -10.95
C ARG A 9 17.08 14.83 -11.45
N GLU A 10 17.90 14.18 -10.63
CA GLU A 10 18.49 12.90 -11.01
C GLU A 10 17.36 11.90 -11.20
N HIS A 11 17.25 11.44 -12.43
CA HIS A 11 16.25 10.51 -12.90
C HIS A 11 16.87 9.10 -12.75
N TYR A 12 16.19 8.16 -12.09
CA TYR A 12 16.73 6.80 -11.90
C TYR A 12 15.92 5.75 -12.66
N ALA A 13 16.64 4.86 -13.35
CA ALA A 13 16.09 3.66 -13.96
C ALA A 13 16.49 2.44 -13.13
N ILE A 14 15.65 1.41 -13.11
CA ILE A 14 15.92 0.19 -12.34
C ILE A 14 16.19 -0.97 -13.29
N ARG A 15 17.38 -1.56 -13.22
CA ARG A 15 17.71 -2.80 -13.91
C ARG A 15 17.27 -3.99 -13.06
N LEU A 16 16.36 -4.78 -13.62
CA LEU A 16 15.90 -6.05 -13.08
C LEU A 16 16.89 -7.18 -13.37
N ASP A 17 16.82 -8.25 -12.58
CA ASP A 17 17.67 -9.44 -12.76
C ASP A 17 17.44 -10.16 -14.09
N ASP A 18 16.25 -10.02 -14.67
CA ASP A 18 15.90 -10.55 -15.99
C ASP A 18 16.42 -9.67 -17.17
N GLY A 19 17.16 -8.60 -16.86
CA GLY A 19 17.74 -7.67 -17.84
C GLY A 19 16.83 -6.52 -18.25
N ARG A 20 15.54 -6.54 -17.88
CA ARG A 20 14.63 -5.43 -18.16
C ARG A 20 15.00 -4.19 -17.35
N HIS A 21 14.62 -3.03 -17.88
CA HIS A 21 14.80 -1.74 -17.23
C HIS A 21 13.44 -1.10 -16.95
N LEU A 22 13.26 -0.56 -15.75
CA LEU A 22 12.07 0.18 -15.34
C LEU A 22 12.35 1.67 -15.27
N TYR A 23 11.44 2.47 -15.81
CA TYR A 23 11.48 3.93 -15.83
C TYR A 23 10.24 4.50 -15.15
N HIS A 24 10.44 5.41 -14.20
CA HIS A 24 9.33 6.10 -13.53
C HIS A 24 8.95 7.36 -14.31
N LEU A 25 7.77 7.35 -14.91
CA LEU A 25 7.23 8.45 -15.73
C LEU A 25 5.92 8.96 -15.11
N PRO A 26 5.98 9.75 -14.01
CA PRO A 26 4.80 10.23 -13.32
C PRO A 26 4.12 11.39 -14.06
N GLY A 27 2.82 11.54 -13.84
CA GLY A 27 2.07 12.74 -14.28
C GLY A 27 1.91 12.91 -15.78
N LEU A 28 2.25 11.91 -16.60
CA LEU A 28 2.07 11.97 -18.06
C LEU A 28 0.63 12.29 -18.46
N PHE A 29 -0.33 11.70 -17.74
CA PHE A 29 -1.77 11.78 -18.04
C PHE A 29 -2.58 12.56 -16.99
N SER A 30 -1.94 13.14 -15.98
CA SER A 30 -2.64 13.94 -14.95
C SER A 30 -3.06 15.29 -15.52
N TRP A 31 -4.02 15.95 -14.88
CA TRP A 31 -4.37 17.33 -15.23
C TRP A 31 -3.14 18.25 -15.17
N GLY A 32 -2.90 19.03 -16.23
CA GLY A 32 -1.67 19.82 -16.41
C GLY A 32 -0.45 19.03 -16.92
N GLY A 33 -0.58 17.71 -17.13
CA GLY A 33 0.45 16.87 -17.74
C GLY A 33 0.57 17.05 -19.25
N PRO A 34 1.68 16.60 -19.87
CA PRO A 34 1.93 16.77 -21.30
C PRO A 34 0.91 16.07 -22.19
N PHE A 35 0.25 15.03 -21.67
CA PHE A 35 -0.69 14.19 -22.42
C PHE A 35 -2.07 14.15 -21.73
N HIS A 36 -2.48 15.25 -21.09
CA HIS A 36 -3.80 15.33 -20.44
C HIS A 36 -4.96 15.47 -21.44
N ASP A 37 -4.72 16.09 -22.61
CA ASP A 37 -5.74 16.42 -23.61
C ASP A 37 -5.45 15.77 -24.97
N VAL A 38 -5.27 14.45 -24.94
CA VAL A 38 -4.95 13.64 -26.13
C VAL A 38 -5.84 12.38 -26.15
N THR A 39 -6.06 11.81 -27.33
CA THR A 39 -6.94 10.63 -27.51
C THR A 39 -6.17 9.32 -27.49
N GLU A 40 -4.93 9.32 -27.98
CA GLU A 40 -4.07 8.15 -28.07
C GLU A 40 -2.65 8.54 -27.65
N VAL A 41 -2.00 7.69 -26.86
CA VAL A 41 -0.58 7.86 -26.48
C VAL A 41 0.11 6.52 -26.50
N ARG A 42 1.29 6.49 -27.10
CA ARG A 42 2.22 5.35 -27.07
C ARG A 42 3.58 5.87 -26.65
N ILE A 43 4.20 5.20 -25.68
CA ILE A 43 5.53 5.56 -25.17
C ILE A 43 6.55 4.58 -25.75
N PHE A 44 7.69 5.11 -26.18
CA PHE A 44 8.77 4.35 -26.81
C PHE A 44 10.09 4.65 -26.10
N GLY A 45 10.95 3.64 -26.01
CA GLY A 45 12.36 3.79 -25.65
C GLY A 45 13.21 3.37 -26.84
N ASP A 46 14.08 4.25 -27.32
CA ASP A 46 14.95 4.03 -28.49
C ASP A 46 14.18 3.45 -29.71
N GLY A 47 12.94 3.93 -29.91
CA GLY A 47 12.04 3.52 -30.99
C GLY A 47 11.24 2.23 -30.75
N GLN A 48 11.43 1.54 -29.62
CA GLN A 48 10.64 0.34 -29.26
C GLN A 48 9.57 0.66 -28.21
N PRO A 49 8.35 0.09 -28.31
CA PRO A 49 7.27 0.39 -27.38
C PRO A 49 7.61 -0.07 -25.96
N LEU A 50 7.37 0.82 -24.99
CA LEU A 50 7.48 0.50 -23.56
C LEU A 50 6.17 -0.12 -23.05
N THR A 51 6.29 -1.04 -22.09
CA THR A 51 5.14 -1.68 -21.45
C THR A 51 4.89 -1.07 -20.07
N ARG A 52 3.74 -0.43 -19.88
CA ARG A 52 3.34 0.14 -18.59
C ARG A 52 3.01 -0.97 -17.58
N LEU A 53 3.52 -0.86 -16.37
CA LEU A 53 3.14 -1.73 -15.26
C LEU A 53 1.72 -1.33 -14.76
N PRO A 54 0.81 -2.29 -14.51
CA PRO A 54 -0.53 -2.00 -14.03
C PRO A 54 -0.54 -1.12 -12.77
N ASP A 55 -1.49 -0.18 -12.69
CA ASP A 55 -1.74 0.69 -11.53
C ASP A 55 -0.52 1.47 -11.00
N THR A 56 0.47 1.71 -11.86
CA THR A 56 1.66 2.48 -11.50
C THR A 56 2.04 3.50 -12.57
N ALA A 57 3.03 4.34 -12.25
CA ALA A 57 3.71 5.23 -13.20
C ALA A 57 5.00 4.60 -13.76
N TRP A 58 5.20 3.29 -13.59
CA TRP A 58 6.39 2.59 -14.05
C TRP A 58 6.19 1.99 -15.45
N TRP A 59 7.25 2.08 -16.26
CA TRP A 59 7.30 1.57 -17.62
C TRP A 59 8.50 0.65 -17.78
N SER A 60 8.33 -0.46 -18.49
CA SER A 60 9.37 -1.46 -18.69
C SER A 60 9.88 -1.49 -20.13
N ALA A 61 11.20 -1.67 -20.26
CA ALA A 61 11.91 -1.90 -21.52
C ALA A 61 12.75 -3.19 -21.40
N PRO A 62 12.98 -3.93 -22.49
CA PRO A 62 13.86 -5.10 -22.48
C PRO A 62 15.37 -4.75 -22.41
N HIS A 63 15.73 -3.48 -22.59
CA HIS A 63 17.11 -3.00 -22.58
C HIS A 63 17.20 -1.61 -21.92
N ALA A 64 18.43 -1.16 -21.65
CA ALA A 64 18.68 0.21 -21.24
C ALA A 64 18.36 1.17 -22.40
N VAL A 65 17.56 2.19 -22.13
CA VAL A 65 17.03 3.14 -23.10
C VAL A 65 17.78 4.45 -22.94
N ALA A 66 18.31 4.98 -24.04
CA ALA A 66 18.97 6.28 -24.04
C ALA A 66 17.95 7.43 -24.08
N GLU A 67 16.90 7.29 -24.90
CA GLU A 67 15.86 8.30 -25.09
C GLU A 67 14.44 7.71 -24.98
N ILE A 68 13.59 8.37 -24.21
CA ILE A 68 12.16 8.04 -24.14
C ILE A 68 11.37 9.08 -24.93
N THR A 69 10.61 8.61 -25.90
CA THR A 69 9.72 9.44 -26.72
C THR A 69 8.27 9.01 -26.56
N ALA A 70 7.36 9.91 -26.89
CA ALA A 70 5.94 9.61 -27.00
C ALA A 70 5.46 9.92 -28.41
N SER A 71 4.56 9.08 -28.90
CA SER A 71 3.68 9.38 -30.02
C SER A 71 2.29 9.61 -29.47
N TRP A 72 1.69 10.75 -29.77
CA TRP A 72 0.33 11.07 -29.30
C TRP A 72 -0.51 11.73 -30.37
N ARG A 73 -1.82 11.50 -30.31
CA ARG A 73 -2.81 12.22 -31.13
C ARG A 73 -3.54 13.24 -30.25
N PRO A 74 -3.36 14.56 -30.48
CA PRO A 74 -4.16 15.58 -29.80
C PRO A 74 -5.66 15.35 -30.03
N ARG A 75 -6.51 15.89 -29.15
CA ARG A 75 -7.95 15.91 -29.44
C ARG A 75 -8.25 16.67 -30.74
N ALA A 76 -9.33 16.27 -31.39
CA ALA A 76 -9.78 16.93 -32.60
C ALA A 76 -10.01 18.43 -32.33
N LYS A 77 -9.50 19.29 -33.23
CA LYS A 77 -9.67 20.74 -33.10
C LYS A 77 -11.04 21.11 -33.63
N VAL A 78 -11.76 21.99 -32.93
CA VAL A 78 -12.91 22.66 -33.55
C VAL A 78 -12.38 23.59 -34.64
N THR A 79 -12.88 23.44 -35.86
CA THR A 79 -12.49 24.26 -37.02
C THR A 79 -13.57 25.25 -37.42
N ALA A 80 -14.82 24.89 -37.19
CA ALA A 80 -15.97 25.74 -37.40
C ALA A 80 -17.14 25.30 -36.52
N HIS A 81 -18.14 26.16 -36.41
CA HIS A 81 -19.47 25.86 -35.89
C HIS A 81 -20.44 26.03 -37.05
N VAL A 82 -21.23 25.00 -37.34
CA VAL A 82 -22.14 24.96 -38.48
C VAL A 82 -23.58 24.98 -37.98
N LEU A 83 -24.42 25.77 -38.63
CA LEU A 83 -25.83 25.92 -38.29
C LEU A 83 -26.55 24.58 -38.47
N ASP A 84 -27.30 24.15 -37.46
CA ASP A 84 -28.01 22.86 -37.46
C ASP A 84 -29.10 22.78 -38.53
N ASP A 85 -29.79 23.91 -38.77
CA ASP A 85 -30.81 24.07 -39.81
C ASP A 85 -30.34 25.08 -40.87
N PRO A 86 -29.81 24.61 -42.02
CA PRO A 86 -29.35 25.47 -43.10
C PRO A 86 -30.42 26.41 -43.67
N ASP A 87 -31.70 26.07 -43.55
CA ASP A 87 -32.80 26.90 -44.09
C ASP A 87 -33.04 28.16 -43.24
N MET A 88 -32.52 28.19 -42.01
CA MET A 88 -32.54 29.38 -41.14
C MET A 88 -31.39 30.36 -41.42
N ALA A 89 -30.53 30.05 -42.39
CA ALA A 89 -29.38 30.87 -42.73
C ALA A 89 -29.77 32.30 -43.12
N SER A 90 -29.12 33.27 -42.49
CA SER A 90 -29.32 34.68 -42.75
C SER A 90 -28.06 35.47 -42.47
N ALA A 91 -28.08 36.78 -42.75
CA ALA A 91 -26.96 37.65 -42.36
C ALA A 91 -26.70 37.67 -40.85
N ALA A 92 -27.71 37.37 -40.02
CA ALA A 92 -27.58 37.27 -38.56
C ALA A 92 -27.22 35.86 -38.06
N LEU A 93 -27.51 34.83 -38.86
CA LEU A 93 -27.21 33.42 -38.57
C LEU A 93 -26.48 32.82 -39.79
N PRO A 94 -25.15 33.05 -39.92
CA PRO A 94 -24.38 32.49 -41.02
C PRO A 94 -24.38 30.96 -40.99
N LEU A 95 -24.32 30.31 -42.17
CA LEU A 95 -24.28 28.84 -42.27
C LEU A 95 -23.11 28.21 -41.51
N SER A 96 -21.98 28.90 -41.42
CA SER A 96 -20.77 28.43 -40.76
C SER A 96 -20.02 29.61 -40.18
N VAL A 97 -19.53 29.44 -38.95
CA VAL A 97 -18.66 30.40 -38.25
C VAL A 97 -17.33 29.71 -37.97
N PRO A 98 -16.18 30.24 -38.44
CA PRO A 98 -14.87 29.70 -38.10
C PRO A 98 -14.66 29.64 -36.58
N ALA A 99 -13.95 28.61 -36.10
CA ALA A 99 -13.75 28.41 -34.66
C ALA A 99 -13.08 29.61 -33.97
N ASP A 100 -12.11 30.25 -34.63
CA ASP A 100 -11.39 31.40 -34.09
C ASP A 100 -12.28 32.67 -33.99
N ASP A 101 -13.39 32.72 -34.74
CA ASP A 101 -14.36 33.83 -34.72
C ASP A 101 -15.58 33.55 -33.84
N TRP A 102 -15.71 32.34 -33.30
CA TRP A 102 -16.92 31.86 -32.63
C TRP A 102 -17.29 32.71 -31.42
N ASP A 103 -16.36 32.94 -30.50
CA ASP A 103 -16.63 33.71 -29.29
C ASP A 103 -17.09 35.13 -29.63
N SER A 104 -16.43 35.76 -30.61
CA SER A 104 -16.81 37.09 -31.11
C SER A 104 -18.18 37.09 -31.80
N PHE A 105 -18.55 35.99 -32.47
CA PHE A 105 -19.86 35.83 -33.07
C PHE A 105 -20.94 35.72 -31.99
N VAL A 106 -20.75 34.85 -30.99
CA VAL A 106 -21.70 34.65 -29.88
C VAL A 106 -21.90 35.95 -29.12
N ASP A 107 -20.82 36.66 -28.78
CA ASP A 107 -20.87 37.91 -28.03
C ASP A 107 -21.63 39.03 -28.76
N ARG A 108 -21.48 39.12 -30.09
CA ARG A 108 -22.15 40.15 -30.91
C ARG A 108 -23.58 39.81 -31.27
N SER A 109 -23.95 38.53 -31.19
CA SER A 109 -25.23 38.06 -31.71
C SER A 109 -26.23 37.93 -30.57
N HIS A 110 -27.07 38.95 -30.38
CA HIS A 110 -28.23 38.88 -29.48
C HIS A 110 -29.23 37.75 -29.84
N HIS A 111 -29.07 37.13 -31.01
CA HIS A 111 -29.87 36.01 -31.53
C HIS A 111 -29.05 34.75 -31.84
N GLY A 112 -27.72 34.79 -31.72
CA GLY A 112 -26.83 33.66 -32.02
C GLY A 112 -26.68 32.78 -30.80
N SER A 113 -27.75 32.07 -30.42
CA SER A 113 -27.62 31.07 -29.37
C SER A 113 -26.63 30.00 -29.84
N PRO A 114 -25.64 29.60 -29.02
CA PRO A 114 -24.80 28.44 -29.29
C PRO A 114 -25.60 27.18 -29.63
N ASP A 115 -26.86 27.11 -29.16
CA ASP A 115 -27.77 25.99 -29.35
C ASP A 115 -28.19 25.74 -30.81
N PHE A 116 -27.96 26.70 -31.72
CA PHE A 116 -28.30 26.53 -33.14
C PHE A 116 -27.16 25.96 -33.97
N TYR A 117 -25.97 25.78 -33.38
CA TYR A 117 -24.79 25.36 -34.11
C TYR A 117 -24.17 24.12 -33.46
N HIS A 118 -23.68 23.20 -34.30
CA HIS A 118 -22.80 22.13 -33.86
C HIS A 118 -21.35 22.42 -34.26
N ALA A 119 -20.43 22.03 -33.40
CA ALA A 119 -19.00 22.11 -33.69
C ALA A 119 -18.60 21.06 -34.74
N VAL A 120 -17.88 21.51 -35.77
CA VAL A 120 -17.20 20.66 -36.73
C VAL A 120 -15.77 20.47 -36.25
N TYR A 121 -15.38 19.21 -36.12
CA TYR A 121 -14.09 18.80 -35.60
C TYR A 121 -13.19 18.28 -36.72
N GLU A 122 -11.93 18.70 -36.71
CA GLU A 122 -10.89 18.14 -37.55
C GLU A 122 -9.93 17.31 -36.71
N GLN A 123 -9.66 16.07 -37.15
CA GLN A 123 -8.67 15.22 -36.53
C GLN A 123 -7.28 15.83 -36.68
N GLN A 124 -6.50 15.85 -35.61
CA GLN A 124 -5.14 16.34 -35.66
C GLN A 124 -4.16 15.21 -36.00
N ASP A 125 -3.08 15.57 -36.69
CA ASP A 125 -1.99 14.66 -36.98
C ASP A 125 -1.33 14.14 -35.71
N THR A 126 -0.79 12.93 -35.83
CA THR A 126 -0.02 12.30 -34.76
C THR A 126 1.29 13.06 -34.57
N ARG A 127 1.57 13.46 -33.34
CA ARG A 127 2.81 14.16 -32.97
C ARG A 127 3.74 13.19 -32.27
N THR A 128 5.03 13.43 -32.43
CA THR A 128 6.09 12.70 -31.72
C THR A 128 7.01 13.69 -31.04
N GLY A 129 7.48 13.37 -29.84
CA GLY A 129 8.40 14.21 -29.09
C GLY A 129 8.97 13.52 -27.86
N PRO A 130 9.99 14.12 -27.23
CA PRO A 130 10.63 13.57 -26.05
C PRO A 130 9.67 13.60 -24.85
N VAL A 131 9.70 12.55 -24.04
CA VAL A 131 9.03 12.54 -22.73
C VAL A 131 9.97 13.21 -21.72
N PRO A 132 9.48 14.16 -20.90
CA PRO A 132 10.30 14.74 -19.83
C PRO A 132 10.87 13.66 -18.91
N GLY A 133 12.19 13.57 -18.87
CA GLY A 133 12.94 12.63 -18.05
C GLY A 133 14.35 12.38 -18.60
N GLY A 134 15.28 12.05 -17.71
CA GLY A 134 16.68 11.76 -18.05
C GLY A 134 17.65 12.92 -17.83
N PRO A 135 18.98 12.66 -17.87
CA PRO A 135 19.63 11.36 -18.07
C PRO A 135 19.37 10.40 -16.91
N TRP A 136 19.15 9.11 -17.21
CA TRP A 136 18.81 8.11 -16.22
C TRP A 136 20.05 7.46 -15.61
N ARG A 137 20.17 7.46 -14.28
CA ARG A 137 21.14 6.61 -13.57
C ARG A 137 20.52 5.25 -13.30
N VAL A 138 21.23 4.19 -13.65
CA VAL A 138 20.73 2.82 -13.48
C VAL A 138 21.07 2.30 -12.08
N LEU A 139 20.03 1.91 -11.34
CA LEU A 139 20.12 1.17 -10.09
C LEU A 139 19.79 -0.30 -10.34
N GLY A 140 20.40 -1.24 -9.61
CA GLY A 140 19.98 -2.64 -9.63
C GLY A 140 18.81 -2.86 -8.66
N GLY A 141 17.88 -3.75 -8.99
CA GLY A 141 16.77 -4.03 -8.07
C GLY A 141 15.65 -4.91 -8.61
N GLU A 142 14.68 -5.22 -7.75
CA GLU A 142 13.50 -6.02 -8.10
C GLU A 142 12.34 -5.14 -8.60
N ALA A 143 11.34 -5.70 -9.29
CA ALA A 143 10.15 -4.91 -9.65
C ALA A 143 9.37 -4.49 -8.39
N PRO A 144 8.77 -3.29 -8.34
CA PRO A 144 7.97 -2.90 -7.20
C PRO A 144 6.74 -3.83 -7.10
N PRO A 145 6.27 -4.18 -5.88
CA PRO A 145 5.08 -4.99 -5.73
C PRO A 145 3.86 -4.27 -6.30
N THR A 146 3.01 -5.02 -7.01
CA THR A 146 1.78 -4.50 -7.62
C THR A 146 0.68 -4.22 -6.60
N SER A 147 0.65 -4.94 -5.48
CA SER A 147 -0.23 -4.65 -4.34
C SER A 147 0.60 -4.27 -3.11
N ALA A 148 0.31 -3.10 -2.54
CA ALA A 148 0.93 -2.65 -1.30
C ALA A 148 0.15 -3.17 -0.08
N ASP A 149 -0.16 -4.47 -0.04
CA ASP A 149 -0.96 -5.08 1.04
C ASP A 149 -0.30 -4.91 2.41
N ARG A 150 1.00 -4.62 2.42
CA ARG A 150 1.81 -4.36 3.62
C ARG A 150 2.61 -3.08 3.47
N ARG A 151 2.63 -2.27 4.52
CA ARG A 151 3.32 -0.97 4.55
C ARG A 151 4.83 -1.15 4.65
N TRP A 152 5.52 -1.02 3.51
CA TRP A 152 6.97 -0.90 3.44
C TRP A 152 7.43 0.51 3.79
N VAL A 153 8.40 0.61 4.70
CA VAL A 153 9.04 1.87 5.11
C VAL A 153 10.54 1.72 4.84
N ALA A 154 11.00 2.36 3.78
CA ALA A 154 12.40 2.32 3.39
C ALA A 154 13.23 3.37 4.12
N SER A 155 14.50 3.03 4.37
CA SER A 155 15.54 3.95 4.83
C SER A 155 16.18 4.62 3.62
N LEU A 156 15.51 5.65 3.09
CA LEU A 156 15.99 6.42 1.95
C LEU A 156 17.16 7.35 2.35
N PRO A 157 18.21 7.47 1.52
CA PRO A 157 19.15 8.57 1.62
C PRO A 157 18.44 9.93 1.55
N HIS A 158 18.99 10.95 2.20
CA HIS A 158 18.33 12.26 2.29
C HIS A 158 17.96 12.84 0.91
N SER A 159 18.81 12.66 -0.10
CA SER A 159 18.57 13.08 -1.49
C SER A 159 17.32 12.46 -2.13
N LEU A 160 16.88 11.30 -1.65
CA LEU A 160 15.73 10.57 -2.18
C LEU A 160 14.48 10.68 -1.30
N THR A 161 14.51 11.49 -0.23
CA THR A 161 13.36 11.64 0.68
C THR A 161 12.09 12.13 -0.06
N ASN A 162 12.27 12.96 -1.09
CA ASN A 162 11.18 13.47 -1.93
C ASN A 162 10.83 12.54 -3.11
N HIS A 163 11.46 11.36 -3.18
CA HIS A 163 11.27 10.37 -4.23
C HIS A 163 10.76 9.04 -3.66
N PRO A 164 9.55 9.02 -3.08
CA PRO A 164 8.97 7.84 -2.46
C PRO A 164 8.76 6.68 -3.45
N GLU A 165 8.75 6.94 -4.75
CA GLU A 165 8.71 5.93 -5.81
C GLU A 165 9.86 4.93 -5.71
N TYR A 166 11.04 5.34 -5.23
CA TYR A 166 12.23 4.47 -5.18
C TYR A 166 12.35 3.65 -3.90
N ARG A 167 11.42 3.79 -2.96
CA ARG A 167 11.49 3.14 -1.63
C ARG A 167 11.71 1.62 -1.68
N TRP A 168 11.25 0.95 -2.74
CA TRP A 168 11.32 -0.51 -2.84
C TRP A 168 12.75 -1.05 -3.04
N TRP A 169 13.68 -0.19 -3.45
CA TRP A 169 15.08 -0.54 -3.75
C TRP A 169 16.07 -0.20 -2.65
N PHE A 170 15.59 0.35 -1.55
CA PHE A 170 16.42 0.68 -0.41
C PHE A 170 16.06 -0.23 0.76
N PRO A 171 17.05 -0.63 1.58
CA PRO A 171 16.79 -1.35 2.81
C PRO A 171 15.73 -0.66 3.65
N GLY A 172 14.91 -1.44 4.33
CA GLY A 172 13.74 -0.91 5.00
C GLY A 172 13.15 -1.89 5.99
N ARG A 173 11.88 -1.62 6.35
CA ARG A 173 11.12 -2.49 7.24
C ARG A 173 9.67 -2.64 6.79
N LEU A 174 9.15 -3.85 6.97
CA LEU A 174 7.72 -4.17 6.92
C LEU A 174 7.12 -3.98 8.30
N ALA A 175 6.18 -3.05 8.43
CA ALA A 175 5.48 -2.80 9.69
C ALA A 175 4.29 -3.76 9.90
N GLY A 176 3.84 -3.88 11.15
CA GLY A 176 2.54 -4.48 11.50
C GLY A 176 2.57 -5.97 11.84
N LEU A 177 3.74 -6.60 12.02
CA LEU A 177 3.82 -8.01 12.42
C LEU A 177 3.17 -8.24 13.78
N ARG A 178 3.53 -7.43 14.79
CA ARG A 178 2.98 -7.52 16.14
C ARG A 178 1.46 -7.38 16.17
N ASP A 179 0.92 -6.43 15.43
CA ASP A 179 -0.52 -6.23 15.32
C ASP A 179 -1.19 -7.44 14.66
N ALA A 180 -0.63 -7.97 13.58
CA ALA A 180 -1.16 -9.16 12.91
C ALA A 180 -1.20 -10.39 13.83
N VAL A 181 -0.15 -10.61 14.63
CA VAL A 181 -0.11 -11.72 15.61
C VAL A 181 -1.10 -11.47 16.75
N ARG A 182 -1.22 -10.24 17.25
CA ARG A 182 -2.22 -9.86 18.26
C ARG A 182 -3.64 -10.15 17.77
N ASP A 183 -3.95 -9.69 16.56
CA ASP A 183 -5.28 -9.79 15.99
C ASP A 183 -5.64 -11.27 15.77
N TYR A 184 -4.70 -12.08 15.30
CA TYR A 184 -4.83 -13.53 15.25
C TYR A 184 -5.05 -14.14 16.65
N ALA A 185 -4.24 -13.79 17.65
CA ALA A 185 -4.37 -14.31 19.01
C ALA A 185 -5.76 -14.03 19.61
N ASN A 186 -6.33 -12.86 19.33
CA ASN A 186 -7.68 -12.49 19.78
C ASN A 186 -8.80 -13.29 19.10
N THR A 187 -8.54 -14.01 18.01
CA THR A 187 -9.51 -14.94 17.41
C THR A 187 -9.56 -16.29 18.14
N LEU A 188 -8.58 -16.59 18.98
CA LEU A 188 -8.47 -17.88 19.65
C LEU A 188 -9.39 -17.95 20.88
N PRO A 189 -10.17 -19.03 21.06
CA PRO A 189 -11.26 -19.08 22.05
C PRO A 189 -10.81 -19.08 23.52
N PHE A 190 -9.54 -19.42 23.79
CA PHE A 190 -8.96 -19.48 25.14
C PHE A 190 -8.15 -18.22 25.48
N VAL A 191 -7.91 -17.33 24.50
CA VAL A 191 -7.24 -16.05 24.75
C VAL A 191 -8.26 -15.08 25.31
N ARG A 192 -7.99 -14.55 26.51
CA ARG A 192 -8.83 -13.55 27.18
C ARG A 192 -8.54 -12.16 26.62
N PHE A 193 -7.27 -11.85 26.42
CA PHE A 193 -6.81 -10.65 25.73
C PHE A 193 -5.37 -10.85 25.24
N ALA A 194 -5.06 -10.27 24.09
CA ALA A 194 -3.68 -10.03 23.64
C ALA A 194 -3.44 -8.52 23.58
N SER A 195 -2.43 -8.04 24.30
CA SER A 195 -2.12 -6.62 24.44
C SER A 195 -0.65 -6.32 24.22
N ILE A 196 -0.37 -5.16 23.65
CA ILE A 196 0.99 -4.64 23.55
C ILE A 196 1.34 -4.00 24.90
N PRO A 197 2.43 -4.41 25.57
CA PRO A 197 2.80 -3.86 26.87
C PRO A 197 3.06 -2.36 26.76
N ARG A 198 2.43 -1.58 27.63
CA ARG A 198 2.61 -0.13 27.72
C ARG A 198 3.47 0.22 28.93
N THR A 199 4.35 1.20 28.78
CA THR A 199 4.98 1.87 29.92
C THR A 199 3.93 2.63 30.75
N PRO A 200 4.21 2.94 32.03
CA PRO A 200 3.34 3.79 32.85
C PRO A 200 3.00 5.15 32.21
N ASN A 201 3.85 5.63 31.30
CA ASN A 201 3.68 6.90 30.59
C ASN A 201 2.87 6.74 29.28
N GLY A 202 2.27 5.57 29.03
CA GLY A 202 1.45 5.30 27.85
C GLY A 202 2.23 5.07 26.55
N GLN A 203 3.56 5.05 26.59
CA GLN A 203 4.38 4.68 25.43
C GLN A 203 4.46 3.16 25.32
N ASP A 204 4.26 2.63 24.12
CA ASP A 204 4.43 1.21 23.83
C ASP A 204 5.87 0.79 24.15
N GLN A 205 6.03 -0.26 24.95
CA GLN A 205 7.35 -0.87 25.09
C GLN A 205 7.71 -1.55 23.77
N ASN A 206 8.96 -1.38 23.35
CA ASN A 206 9.45 -1.93 22.09
C ASN A 206 9.47 -3.48 22.07
N GLU A 207 9.13 -4.14 23.17
CA GLU A 207 9.41 -5.56 23.36
C GLU A 207 8.13 -6.37 23.55
N GLY A 208 7.60 -6.87 22.43
CA GLY A 208 6.74 -8.03 22.43
C GLY A 208 5.23 -7.81 22.51
N LEU A 209 4.55 -8.92 22.77
CA LEU A 209 3.11 -9.07 22.85
C LEU A 209 2.78 -9.89 24.10
N ASP A 210 1.98 -9.32 25.00
CA ASP A 210 1.49 -10.03 26.18
C ASP A 210 0.14 -10.68 25.85
N VAL A 211 0.09 -12.00 25.95
CA VAL A 211 -1.10 -12.81 25.69
C VAL A 211 -1.57 -13.42 26.99
N ALA A 212 -2.77 -13.05 27.44
CA ALA A 212 -3.42 -13.66 28.57
C ALA A 212 -4.33 -14.79 28.11
N ILE A 213 -4.02 -15.99 28.57
CA ILE A 213 -4.72 -17.23 28.27
C ILE A 213 -5.55 -17.64 29.50
N GLY A 214 -6.81 -18.02 29.28
CA GLY A 214 -7.66 -18.66 30.28
C GLY A 214 -7.60 -20.17 30.15
N LEU A 215 -6.93 -20.85 31.08
CA LEU A 215 -6.83 -22.30 31.11
C LEU A 215 -7.92 -22.89 32.02
N PRO A 216 -8.73 -23.86 31.56
CA PRO A 216 -9.64 -24.56 32.44
C PRO A 216 -8.87 -25.40 33.47
N PHE A 217 -9.44 -25.59 34.66
CA PHE A 217 -8.90 -26.51 35.64
C PHE A 217 -9.08 -27.98 35.21
N GLN A 218 -8.24 -28.88 35.72
CA GLN A 218 -8.33 -30.32 35.46
C GLN A 218 -9.71 -30.88 35.83
N GLN A 219 -10.22 -30.48 36.99
CA GLN A 219 -11.59 -30.63 37.42
C GLN A 219 -12.27 -29.26 37.40
N PRO A 220 -13.50 -29.14 36.82
CA PRO A 220 -14.21 -27.87 36.77
C PRO A 220 -14.38 -27.29 38.18
N VAL A 221 -13.85 -26.08 38.38
CA VAL A 221 -14.10 -25.30 39.59
C VAL A 221 -15.10 -24.22 39.22
N THR A 222 -16.04 -23.96 40.11
CA THR A 222 -17.08 -22.96 39.89
C THR A 222 -17.12 -21.96 41.04
N GLU A 223 -17.20 -20.67 40.71
CA GLU A 223 -17.43 -19.60 41.66
C GLU A 223 -18.88 -19.13 41.60
N LEU A 224 -19.40 -18.63 42.71
CA LEU A 224 -20.70 -17.99 42.77
C LEU A 224 -20.52 -16.51 42.36
N SER A 225 -20.94 -16.15 41.14
CA SER A 225 -20.88 -14.75 40.72
C SER A 225 -22.10 -13.98 41.21
N ASP A 226 -21.85 -12.85 41.87
CA ASP A 226 -22.88 -11.89 42.28
C ASP A 226 -23.21 -10.88 41.17
N TYR A 227 -22.44 -10.84 40.09
CA TYR A 227 -22.54 -9.86 39.01
C TYR A 227 -22.69 -10.52 37.62
N GLY A 228 -23.46 -9.89 36.74
CA GLY A 228 -23.65 -10.30 35.35
C GLY A 228 -22.54 -9.79 34.42
N GLN A 229 -22.57 -10.21 33.15
CA GLN A 229 -21.60 -9.75 32.14
C GLN A 229 -21.54 -8.22 32.00
N ASP A 230 -22.67 -7.53 32.25
CA ASP A 230 -22.77 -6.07 32.17
C ASP A 230 -22.35 -5.35 33.47
N GLY A 231 -21.75 -6.06 34.44
CA GLY A 231 -21.33 -5.53 35.73
C GLY A 231 -22.47 -5.23 36.72
N ARG A 232 -23.73 -5.51 36.36
CA ARG A 232 -24.89 -5.32 37.24
C ARG A 232 -25.04 -6.48 38.21
N LYS A 233 -25.47 -6.18 39.44
CA LYS A 233 -25.75 -7.19 40.46
C LYS A 233 -26.87 -8.12 39.98
N LEU A 234 -26.63 -9.43 40.02
CA LEU A 234 -27.60 -10.42 39.62
C LEU A 234 -28.71 -10.53 40.68
N ARG A 235 -29.94 -10.77 40.22
CA ARG A 235 -31.06 -11.08 41.13
C ARG A 235 -30.89 -12.43 41.84
N ARG A 236 -30.10 -13.34 41.27
CA ARG A 236 -29.70 -14.61 41.87
C ARG A 236 -28.25 -14.89 41.52
N PRO A 237 -27.41 -15.33 42.46
CA PRO A 237 -26.05 -15.71 42.16
C PRO A 237 -26.03 -16.81 41.10
N ARG A 238 -25.07 -16.72 40.17
CA ARG A 238 -24.90 -17.72 39.11
C ARG A 238 -23.59 -18.45 39.31
N THR A 239 -23.64 -19.78 39.25
CA THR A 239 -22.45 -20.63 39.19
C THR A 239 -21.73 -20.41 37.86
N VAL A 240 -20.51 -19.89 37.91
CA VAL A 240 -19.67 -19.65 36.73
C VAL A 240 -18.39 -20.49 36.79
N PRO A 241 -18.00 -21.17 35.70
CA PRO A 241 -16.75 -21.90 35.67
C PRO A 241 -15.57 -20.92 35.72
N ILE A 242 -14.61 -21.17 36.61
CA ILE A 242 -13.39 -20.38 36.70
C ILE A 242 -12.28 -21.03 35.89
N SER A 243 -11.47 -20.20 35.25
CA SER A 243 -10.25 -20.58 34.53
C SER A 243 -9.05 -19.94 35.21
N ALA A 244 -7.95 -20.67 35.35
CA ALA A 244 -6.68 -20.06 35.75
C ALA A 244 -6.19 -19.12 34.64
N ARG A 245 -5.59 -18.00 35.04
CA ARG A 245 -5.03 -17.03 34.10
C ARG A 245 -3.54 -17.28 33.96
N PHE A 246 -3.10 -17.40 32.72
CA PHE A 246 -1.69 -17.50 32.35
C PHE A 246 -1.33 -16.34 31.45
N ALA A 247 -0.16 -15.73 31.66
CA ALA A 247 0.35 -14.66 30.81
C ALA A 247 1.59 -15.15 30.09
N LEU A 248 1.56 -15.10 28.76
CA LEU A 248 2.68 -15.41 27.88
C LEU A 248 3.19 -14.10 27.29
N SER A 249 4.47 -13.79 27.49
CA SER A 249 5.11 -12.66 26.83
C SER A 249 5.89 -13.16 25.63
N LEU A 250 5.44 -12.79 24.43
CA LEU A 250 6.02 -13.20 23.16
C LEU A 250 6.93 -12.08 22.64
N PRO A 251 8.18 -12.35 22.24
CA PRO A 251 9.09 -11.35 21.70
C PRO A 251 8.76 -11.01 20.23
N VAL A 252 7.51 -10.66 19.94
CA VAL A 252 7.06 -10.31 18.58
C VAL A 252 7.54 -8.91 18.21
N PRO A 253 8.41 -8.75 17.20
CA PRO A 253 8.86 -7.43 16.78
C PRO A 253 7.69 -6.68 16.09
N SER A 254 7.66 -5.36 16.24
CA SER A 254 6.64 -4.52 15.59
C SER A 254 6.81 -4.47 14.06
N SER A 255 8.04 -4.70 13.59
CA SER A 255 8.42 -4.64 12.19
C SER A 255 9.57 -5.59 11.88
N VAL A 256 9.68 -5.98 10.61
CA VAL A 256 10.73 -6.86 10.10
C VAL A 256 11.61 -6.08 9.14
N TYR A 257 12.91 -6.02 9.43
CA TYR A 257 13.89 -5.34 8.60
C TYR A 257 14.38 -6.26 7.47
N GLY A 258 14.73 -5.69 6.34
CA GLY A 258 15.38 -6.42 5.26
C GLY A 258 16.05 -5.48 4.26
N ASP A 259 17.01 -6.03 3.53
CA ASP A 259 17.74 -5.32 2.47
C ASP A 259 16.86 -5.07 1.24
N THR A 260 15.87 -5.93 1.02
CA THR A 260 14.82 -5.78 0.01
C THR A 260 13.44 -6.05 0.62
N TYR A 261 12.39 -5.59 -0.07
CA TYR A 261 11.01 -5.91 0.31
C TYR A 261 10.76 -7.42 0.32
N ALA A 262 11.22 -8.16 -0.68
CA ALA A 262 11.01 -9.61 -0.79
C ALA A 262 11.68 -10.38 0.36
N ALA A 263 12.91 -9.99 0.73
CA ALA A 263 13.61 -10.58 1.88
C ALA A 263 12.86 -10.32 3.18
N ALA A 264 12.45 -9.07 3.43
CA ALA A 264 11.65 -8.72 4.60
C ALA A 264 10.29 -9.43 4.61
N LEU A 265 9.65 -9.62 3.46
CA LEU A 265 8.37 -10.31 3.32
C LEU A 265 8.48 -11.78 3.67
N THR A 266 9.54 -12.43 3.21
CA THR A 266 9.85 -13.83 3.52
C THR A 266 10.03 -14.02 5.02
N GLU A 267 10.85 -13.16 5.65
CA GLU A 267 11.09 -13.23 7.09
C GLU A 267 9.84 -12.88 7.91
N TRP A 268 9.05 -11.90 7.45
CA TRP A 268 7.77 -11.56 8.07
C TRP A 268 6.82 -12.76 8.07
N ASN A 269 6.68 -13.45 6.93
CA ASN A 269 5.81 -14.62 6.81
C ASN A 269 6.30 -15.77 7.70
N ARG A 270 7.62 -15.98 7.77
CA ARG A 270 8.24 -16.99 8.63
C ARG A 270 7.94 -16.73 10.10
N LEU A 271 8.19 -15.51 10.59
CA LEU A 271 7.92 -15.12 11.97
C LEU A 271 6.43 -15.17 12.30
N TYR A 272 5.57 -14.70 11.39
CA TYR A 272 4.12 -14.79 11.57
C TYR A 272 3.69 -16.25 11.78
N ALA A 273 4.08 -17.15 10.89
CA ALA A 273 3.76 -18.58 10.99
C ALA A 273 4.31 -19.21 12.28
N GLU A 274 5.53 -18.85 12.69
CA GLU A 274 6.15 -19.33 13.93
C GLU A 274 5.32 -18.93 15.17
N PHE A 275 4.95 -17.65 15.29
CA PHE A 275 4.18 -17.18 16.44
C PHE A 275 2.74 -17.70 16.44
N THR A 276 2.08 -17.78 15.28
CA THR A 276 0.73 -18.36 15.22
C THR A 276 0.74 -19.85 15.54
N ALA A 277 1.74 -20.61 15.06
CA ALA A 277 1.88 -22.03 15.41
C ALA A 277 2.13 -22.25 16.90
N LEU A 278 2.90 -21.37 17.55
CA LEU A 278 3.09 -21.42 19.00
C LEU A 278 1.77 -21.21 19.75
N LEU A 279 0.97 -20.22 19.32
CA LEU A 279 -0.34 -19.94 19.90
C LEU A 279 -1.33 -21.11 19.68
N ASP A 280 -1.34 -21.69 18.48
CA ASP A 280 -2.13 -22.88 18.15
C ASP A 280 -1.69 -24.09 18.97
N HIS A 281 -0.39 -24.30 19.16
CA HIS A 281 0.10 -25.39 20.00
C HIS A 281 -0.37 -25.22 21.46
N GLN A 282 -0.36 -24.00 22.00
CA GLN A 282 -0.93 -23.72 23.32
C GLN A 282 -2.46 -23.95 23.35
N ALA A 283 -3.16 -23.70 22.23
CA ALA A 283 -4.57 -24.05 22.08
C ALA A 283 -4.82 -25.56 22.17
N GLN A 284 -4.02 -26.32 21.41
CA GLN A 284 -4.25 -27.73 21.11
C GLN A 284 -3.75 -28.67 22.20
N THR A 285 -2.64 -28.33 22.87
CA THR A 285 -2.05 -29.17 23.94
C THR A 285 -2.95 -29.32 25.16
N GLY A 286 -4.08 -28.61 25.22
CA GLY A 286 -5.12 -28.84 26.21
C GLY A 286 -4.62 -28.65 27.63
N VAL A 287 -3.62 -27.80 27.85
CA VAL A 287 -3.00 -27.56 29.16
C VAL A 287 -4.08 -27.20 30.16
N LYS A 288 -4.24 -28.04 31.19
CA LYS A 288 -5.20 -27.79 32.26
C LYS A 288 -4.46 -27.24 33.46
N ALA A 289 -5.09 -26.28 34.12
CA ALA A 289 -4.62 -25.79 35.40
C ALA A 289 -4.79 -26.89 36.45
N CYS A 290 -3.73 -27.22 37.19
CA CYS A 290 -3.81 -28.28 38.19
C CYS A 290 -4.60 -27.78 39.42
N ASN A 291 -5.65 -28.51 39.79
CA ASN A 291 -6.48 -28.19 40.96
C ASN A 291 -5.67 -28.25 42.26
N ALA A 292 -4.74 -29.21 42.40
CA ALA A 292 -3.96 -29.41 43.62
C ALA A 292 -2.99 -28.26 43.95
N CYS A 293 -2.59 -27.48 42.94
CA CYS A 293 -1.73 -26.30 43.10
C CYS A 293 -2.50 -25.00 42.92
N ALA A 294 -3.84 -25.03 42.98
CA ALA A 294 -4.71 -23.88 42.74
C ALA A 294 -4.44 -23.16 41.39
N GLY A 295 -3.96 -23.89 40.38
CA GLY A 295 -3.69 -23.38 39.04
C GLY A 295 -2.32 -22.73 38.84
N HIS A 296 -1.41 -22.84 39.81
CA HIS A 296 -0.01 -22.39 39.71
C HIS A 296 0.92 -23.38 38.98
N GLY A 297 0.45 -24.59 38.71
CA GLY A 297 1.16 -25.67 38.04
C GLY A 297 0.31 -26.26 36.91
N TYR A 298 1.00 -26.83 35.93
CA TYR A 298 0.39 -27.25 34.67
C TYR A 298 0.82 -28.67 34.33
N LEU A 299 -0.12 -29.46 33.80
CA LEU A 299 0.17 -30.77 33.27
C LEU A 299 0.06 -30.68 31.74
N PRO A 300 1.13 -30.95 30.98
CA PRO A 300 0.96 -31.24 29.56
C PRO A 300 0.09 -32.49 29.45
N VAL A 301 -0.87 -32.49 28.53
CA VAL A 301 -1.74 -33.65 28.31
C VAL A 301 -0.97 -34.81 27.65
N ASP A 302 0.25 -34.55 27.14
CA ASP A 302 1.14 -35.54 26.54
C ASP A 302 2.64 -35.24 26.88
N PRO A 303 3.40 -36.16 27.52
CA PRO A 303 4.73 -35.87 28.06
C PRO A 303 5.90 -35.86 27.06
N THR A 304 5.69 -35.95 25.74
CA THR A 304 6.76 -36.15 24.76
C THR A 304 7.45 -34.88 24.23
N HIS A 305 6.97 -33.68 24.57
CA HIS A 305 7.52 -32.41 24.05
C HIS A 305 7.76 -31.34 25.12
N ALA A 306 8.47 -31.68 26.21
CA ALA A 306 9.02 -30.67 27.12
C ALA A 306 10.27 -30.00 26.48
N SER A 307 10.08 -28.77 26.02
CA SER A 307 11.07 -27.95 25.31
C SER A 307 12.37 -27.71 26.10
N ALA A 308 13.50 -27.76 25.38
CA ALA A 308 14.78 -27.25 25.86
C ALA A 308 14.79 -25.71 25.96
N PRO A 309 15.56 -25.11 26.90
CA PRO A 309 15.68 -23.67 27.02
C PRO A 309 16.59 -23.08 25.92
N VAL A 310 16.12 -22.03 25.26
CA VAL A 310 16.94 -21.21 24.35
C VAL A 310 17.80 -20.26 25.18
N PRO A 311 19.13 -20.18 24.95
CA PRO A 311 20.01 -19.33 25.74
C PRO A 311 19.84 -17.84 25.39
N ARG A 312 19.73 -17.01 26.42
CA ARG A 312 19.83 -15.54 26.31
C ARG A 312 21.24 -15.17 25.82
N ARG A 313 21.36 -14.55 24.65
CA ARG A 313 22.60 -13.86 24.26
C ARG A 313 22.70 -12.54 25.01
N SER A 314 23.76 -12.42 25.81
CA SER A 314 24.23 -11.20 26.42
C SER A 314 24.76 -10.24 25.35
N HIS A 315 24.46 -8.95 25.50
CA HIS A 315 25.02 -7.88 24.68
C HIS A 315 26.55 -7.81 24.80
N LEU A 316 27.21 -7.77 23.64
CA LEU A 316 28.45 -7.04 23.37
C LEU A 316 28.24 -6.30 22.04
#